data_AF-A0AAV5EJP2-F1
#
_entry.id   AF-A0AAV5EJP2-F1
#
_cell.length_a   1.000
_cell.length_b   1.000
_cell.length_c   1.000
_cell.angle_alpha   90.00
_cell.angle_beta   90.00
_cell.angle_gamma   90.00
#
_symmetry.space_group_name_H-M   'P 1'
#
loop_
_entity.id
_entity.type
_entity.pdbx_description
1 polymer ?
#
loop_
_entity_poly.entity_id
_entity_poly.type
_entity_poly.pdbx_seq_one_letter_code
_entity_poly.pdbx_strand_id
1 'polypeptide(L)'
;MDMQVISTGLESRTTSERLLSINETGKVPAFEGVQPLVLKGLMSTVSHGSAIEVLSRITIPTCDSIFGNPETRLLMHITGLLPWLGLQLTKEVPSLGSASPLQEQNQKAYYVASNISAWCHAKSLDDLAEVFRAYSYGEIILLEDLFARASPPICAEWFPKHSSLAFGHLLRLLERGPLDYQRVVLLMLKSLLQQTPVDPSQIPQVYNVVSQLVESTLCSEALNVLEALLRSCSGVTGGQSDEVGTGENGHGMGEKVLQSMLLPQSSFKARSGPLQYAAGSGLGSLMAQGGGSAADSGLVARDVALQNTRLLLGRVLDTCALGRKRDHKRLVPFVANIG
;
A
#
# COMPACT_ATOMS: atom_id res chain seq x y z
N MET A 1 -41.74 6.85 -34.77
CA MET A 1 -42.25 5.67 -35.49
C MET A 1 -41.12 5.14 -36.36
N ASP A 2 -40.11 4.53 -35.74
CA ASP A 2 -40.09 3.13 -35.20
C ASP A 2 -39.87 2.15 -36.36
N MET A 3 -39.03 1.12 -36.33
CA MET A 3 -38.17 0.43 -35.35
C MET A 3 -37.19 -0.40 -36.23
N GLN A 4 -35.90 -0.57 -35.89
CA GLN A 4 -35.33 -1.78 -35.27
C GLN A 4 -35.62 -3.08 -36.07
N VAL A 5 -34.63 -3.90 -36.44
CA VAL A 5 -34.20 -5.06 -35.64
C VAL A 5 -33.01 -5.81 -36.31
N ILE A 6 -31.94 -5.98 -35.51
CA ILE A 6 -31.06 -7.16 -35.30
C ILE A 6 -30.17 -7.67 -36.45
N SER A 7 -28.85 -7.45 -36.29
CA SER A 7 -27.84 -8.47 -36.63
C SER A 7 -27.09 -8.86 -35.36
N THR A 8 -27.00 -10.16 -35.16
CA THR A 8 -26.59 -10.88 -33.95
C THR A 8 -25.10 -10.78 -33.68
N GLY A 9 -24.75 -10.54 -32.42
CA GLY A 9 -23.39 -10.44 -31.92
C GLY A 9 -22.61 -11.76 -32.01
N LEU A 10 -21.41 -11.67 -32.56
CA LEU A 10 -20.41 -12.73 -32.59
C LEU A 10 -19.03 -12.12 -32.30
N GLU A 11 -18.91 -11.37 -31.20
CA GLU A 11 -17.63 -10.86 -30.72
C GLU A 11 -17.58 -10.88 -29.19
N SER A 12 -17.35 -12.06 -28.63
CA SER A 12 -16.97 -12.19 -27.22
C SER A 12 -15.99 -13.34 -27.09
N ARG A 13 -14.72 -13.10 -27.44
CA ARG A 13 -13.62 -14.04 -27.16
C ARG A 13 -12.21 -13.45 -27.08
N THR A 14 -12.01 -12.14 -27.26
CA THR A 14 -10.66 -11.58 -27.45
C THR A 14 -10.05 -10.86 -26.25
N THR A 15 -10.75 -10.74 -25.11
CA THR A 15 -10.22 -10.04 -23.93
C THR A 15 -9.56 -10.95 -22.89
N SER A 16 -9.84 -12.26 -22.91
CA SER A 16 -9.32 -13.17 -21.87
C SER A 16 -7.90 -13.69 -22.15
N GLU A 17 -7.44 -13.68 -23.40
CA GLU A 17 -6.12 -14.20 -23.78
C GLU A 17 -4.97 -13.19 -23.56
N ARG A 18 -5.27 -11.90 -23.38
CA ARG A 18 -4.24 -10.86 -23.16
C ARG A 18 -3.64 -10.85 -21.75
N LEU A 19 -4.24 -11.55 -20.79
CA LEU A 19 -3.70 -11.67 -19.43
C LEU A 19 -2.71 -12.84 -19.26
N LEU A 20 -2.48 -13.63 -20.31
CA LEU A 20 -1.52 -14.72 -20.33
C LEU A 20 -0.36 -14.45 -21.29
N SER A 21 0.03 -13.19 -21.49
CA SER A 21 1.33 -12.90 -22.12
C SER A 21 2.43 -13.37 -21.17
N ILE A 22 2.73 -14.67 -21.25
CA ILE A 22 3.96 -15.29 -20.82
C ILE A 22 5.06 -14.42 -21.43
N ASN A 23 5.77 -13.64 -20.61
CA ASN A 23 6.97 -12.95 -21.04
C ASN A 23 7.85 -13.98 -21.79
N GLU A 24 8.51 -13.58 -22.88
CA GLU A 24 9.28 -14.41 -23.81
C GLU A 24 10.42 -15.26 -23.17
N THR A 25 10.50 -15.29 -21.84
CA THR A 25 11.40 -16.11 -21.02
C THR A 25 10.70 -17.25 -20.25
N GLY A 26 9.40 -17.48 -20.41
CA GLY A 26 8.68 -18.62 -19.82
C GLY A 26 8.58 -18.60 -18.28
N LYS A 27 9.03 -17.54 -17.62
CA LYS A 27 8.96 -17.40 -16.16
C LYS A 27 7.60 -16.85 -15.75
N VAL A 28 6.84 -17.67 -15.03
CA VAL A 28 5.64 -17.24 -14.29
C VAL A 28 6.07 -16.14 -13.31
N PRO A 29 5.30 -15.04 -13.17
CA PRO A 29 5.57 -14.02 -12.17
C PRO A 29 5.69 -14.66 -10.78
N ALA A 30 6.67 -14.22 -9.99
CA ALA A 30 6.81 -14.69 -8.62
C ALA A 30 5.52 -14.38 -7.85
N PHE A 31 5.08 -15.32 -7.01
CA PHE A 31 3.96 -15.08 -6.12
C PHE A 31 4.39 -14.08 -5.04
N GLU A 32 3.86 -12.87 -5.09
CA GLU A 32 4.19 -11.78 -4.16
C GLU A 32 3.40 -11.85 -2.84
N GLY A 33 2.55 -12.87 -2.69
CA GLY A 33 1.65 -13.03 -1.55
C GLY A 33 0.22 -12.53 -1.82
N VAL A 34 -0.66 -12.76 -0.85
CA VAL A 34 -2.07 -12.33 -0.90
C VAL A 34 -2.24 -10.85 -0.57
N GLN A 35 -1.37 -10.26 0.27
CA GLN A 35 -1.53 -8.88 0.74
C GLN A 35 -1.58 -7.84 -0.40
N PRO A 36 -0.76 -7.90 -1.47
CA PRO A 36 -0.86 -6.96 -2.58
C PRO A 36 -2.25 -6.96 -3.25
N LEU A 37 -2.89 -8.13 -3.37
CA LEU A 37 -4.25 -8.25 -3.90
C LEU A 37 -5.27 -7.61 -2.97
N VAL A 38 -5.13 -7.83 -1.66
CA VAL A 38 -6.04 -7.27 -0.65
C VAL A 38 -5.90 -5.75 -0.58
N LEU A 39 -4.68 -5.22 -0.61
CA LEU A 39 -4.40 -3.79 -0.66
C LEU A 39 -4.97 -3.14 -1.93
N LYS A 40 -4.93 -3.83 -3.07
CA LYS A 40 -5.60 -3.38 -4.30
C LYS A 40 -7.13 -3.33 -4.12
N GLY A 41 -7.70 -4.22 -3.31
CA GLY A 41 -9.12 -4.20 -2.97
C GLY A 41 -9.56 -2.94 -2.21
N LEU A 42 -8.68 -2.34 -1.41
CA LEU A 42 -8.96 -1.07 -0.72
C LEU A 42 -9.23 0.09 -1.69
N MET A 43 -8.73 -0.01 -2.92
CA MET A 43 -8.88 1.00 -3.96
C MET A 43 -10.23 0.92 -4.67
N SER A 44 -11.11 -0.03 -4.33
CA SER A 44 -12.40 -0.21 -5.02
C SER A 44 -13.55 -0.05 -4.04
N THR A 45 -14.54 0.77 -4.38
CA THR A 45 -15.77 0.92 -3.58
C THR A 45 -16.56 -0.39 -3.41
N VAL A 46 -16.33 -1.39 -4.26
CA VAL A 46 -17.02 -2.69 -4.22
C VAL A 46 -16.30 -3.67 -3.29
N SER A 47 -14.97 -3.80 -3.42
CA SER A 47 -14.20 -4.79 -2.65
C SER A 47 -13.53 -4.23 -1.40
N HIS A 48 -13.65 -2.92 -1.17
CA HIS A 48 -13.08 -2.23 -0.01
C HIS A 48 -13.47 -2.86 1.33
N GLY A 49 -14.76 -3.09 1.58
CA GLY A 49 -15.23 -3.66 2.85
C GLY A 49 -14.65 -5.04 3.13
N SER A 50 -14.62 -5.90 2.10
CA SER A 50 -14.00 -7.23 2.17
C SER A 50 -12.48 -7.16 2.34
N ALA A 51 -11.81 -6.20 1.70
CA ALA A 51 -10.38 -5.99 1.87
C ALA A 51 -10.03 -5.57 3.31
N ILE A 52 -10.82 -4.69 3.93
CA ILE A 52 -10.69 -4.33 5.35
C ILE A 52 -10.92 -5.56 6.24
N GLU A 53 -11.93 -6.37 5.96
CA GLU A 53 -12.18 -7.59 6.72
C GLU A 53 -11.02 -8.58 6.62
N VAL A 54 -10.48 -8.79 5.42
CA VAL A 54 -9.35 -9.68 5.22
C VAL A 54 -8.10 -9.14 5.93
N LEU A 55 -7.77 -7.85 5.76
CA LEU A 55 -6.65 -7.23 6.49
C LEU A 55 -6.86 -7.30 8.00
N SER A 56 -8.06 -7.06 8.53
CA SER A 56 -8.32 -7.14 9.98
C SER A 56 -7.99 -8.50 10.62
N ARG A 57 -7.91 -9.56 9.80
CA ARG A 57 -7.65 -10.94 10.25
C ARG A 57 -6.23 -11.43 9.90
N ILE A 58 -5.54 -10.80 8.95
CA ILE A 58 -4.18 -11.21 8.55
C ILE A 58 -3.15 -10.59 9.49
N THR A 59 -2.98 -11.16 10.68
CA THR A 59 -1.98 -10.68 11.67
C THR A 59 -0.95 -11.73 12.07
N ILE A 60 -0.88 -12.85 11.33
CA ILE A 60 -0.03 -13.99 11.69
C ILE A 60 1.44 -13.71 11.29
N PRO A 61 2.39 -13.57 12.25
CA PRO A 61 3.77 -13.21 11.94
C PRO A 61 4.55 -14.28 11.19
N THR A 62 4.13 -15.55 11.20
CA THR A 62 4.88 -16.68 10.62
C THR A 62 4.51 -17.03 9.18
N CYS A 63 3.54 -16.32 8.57
CA CYS A 63 2.99 -16.66 7.26
C CYS A 63 3.47 -15.72 6.12
N ASP A 64 4.75 -15.38 6.10
CA ASP A 64 5.32 -14.45 5.11
C ASP A 64 5.19 -14.97 3.67
N SER A 65 5.46 -16.24 3.42
CA SER A 65 5.38 -16.82 2.06
C SER A 65 3.98 -16.78 1.44
N ILE A 66 2.94 -16.70 2.26
CA ILE A 66 1.55 -16.65 1.82
C ILE A 66 1.08 -15.21 1.70
N PHE A 67 1.39 -14.38 2.69
CA PHE A 67 0.79 -13.06 2.79
C PHE A 67 1.61 -11.97 2.13
N GLY A 68 2.94 -12.06 2.10
CA GLY A 68 3.79 -11.06 1.46
C GLY A 68 5.18 -10.98 2.08
N ASN A 69 6.04 -10.16 1.49
CA ASN A 69 7.43 -10.05 1.90
C ASN A 69 7.59 -9.77 3.43
N PRO A 70 8.38 -10.57 4.18
CA PRO A 70 8.54 -10.43 5.63
C PRO A 70 8.99 -9.05 6.09
N GLU A 71 9.83 -8.38 5.28
CA GLU A 71 10.41 -7.08 5.60
C GLU A 71 9.35 -5.98 5.56
N THR A 72 8.47 -6.00 4.55
CA THR A 72 7.53 -4.90 4.27
C THR A 72 6.07 -5.23 4.60
N ARG A 73 5.77 -6.48 4.95
CA ARG A 73 4.39 -6.92 5.20
C ARG A 73 3.72 -6.15 6.32
N LEU A 74 4.39 -5.95 7.46
CA LEU A 74 3.81 -5.19 8.58
C LEU A 74 3.63 -3.71 8.19
N LEU A 75 4.65 -3.09 7.58
CA LEU A 75 4.54 -1.72 7.04
C LEU A 75 3.31 -1.58 6.16
N MET A 76 3.10 -2.50 5.23
CA MET A 76 2.00 -2.41 4.28
C MET A 76 0.65 -2.78 4.86
N HIS A 77 0.64 -3.62 5.87
CA HIS A 77 -0.55 -3.88 6.65
C HIS A 77 -1.01 -2.61 7.36
N ILE A 78 -0.07 -1.94 8.05
CA ILE A 78 -0.31 -0.66 8.71
C ILE A 78 -0.70 0.41 7.70
N THR A 79 0.06 0.56 6.62
CA THR A 79 -0.21 1.59 5.58
C THR A 79 -1.60 1.42 4.95
N GLY A 80 -2.07 0.17 4.78
CA GLY A 80 -3.42 -0.09 4.26
C GLY A 80 -4.54 0.13 5.28
N LEU A 81 -4.33 -0.20 6.55
CA LEU A 81 -5.37 -0.10 7.59
C LEU A 81 -5.43 1.24 8.30
N LEU A 82 -4.31 1.96 8.42
CA LEU A 82 -4.24 3.20 9.19
C LEU A 82 -5.20 4.28 8.64
N PRO A 83 -5.36 4.46 7.31
CA PRO A 83 -6.40 5.35 6.79
C PRO A 83 -7.81 4.93 7.21
N TRP A 84 -8.10 3.62 7.29
CA TRP A 84 -9.41 3.13 7.74
C TRP A 84 -9.64 3.33 9.24
N LEU A 85 -8.60 3.16 10.06
CA LEU A 85 -8.66 3.49 11.49
C LEU A 85 -8.87 4.99 11.69
N GLY A 86 -8.13 5.82 10.96
CA GLY A 86 -8.30 7.28 10.99
C GLY A 86 -9.71 7.72 10.59
N LEU A 87 -10.29 7.11 9.56
CA LEU A 87 -11.66 7.37 9.12
C LEU A 87 -12.72 7.05 10.19
N GLN A 88 -12.44 6.14 11.13
CA GLN A 88 -13.40 5.88 12.21
C GLN A 88 -13.42 7.01 13.25
N LEU A 89 -12.32 7.75 13.40
CA LEU A 89 -12.26 8.91 14.31
C LEU A 89 -13.02 10.13 13.79
N THR A 90 -13.28 10.20 12.47
CA THR A 90 -14.00 11.32 11.86
C THR A 90 -15.52 11.14 11.87
N LYS A 91 -16.02 9.97 12.25
CA LYS A 91 -17.46 9.68 12.31
C LYS A 91 -17.98 10.08 13.69
N GLU A 92 -18.92 11.01 13.71
CA GLU A 92 -19.54 11.45 14.96
C GLU A 92 -20.17 10.26 15.71
N VAL A 93 -19.88 10.16 17.01
CA VAL A 93 -20.47 9.14 17.89
C VAL A 93 -21.94 9.51 18.12
N PRO A 94 -22.91 8.67 17.70
CA PRO A 94 -24.31 8.95 18.00
C PRO A 94 -24.55 8.88 19.51
N SER A 95 -25.32 9.84 20.02
CA SER A 95 -25.81 9.90 21.39
C SER A 95 -26.54 8.60 21.81
N LEU A 96 -26.48 8.31 23.12
CA LEU A 96 -26.89 7.08 23.80
C LEU A 96 -28.20 6.45 23.29
N GLY A 97 -28.19 5.13 23.10
CA GLY A 97 -29.40 4.31 23.26
C GLY A 97 -29.78 3.39 22.10
N SER A 98 -28.83 2.71 21.47
CA SER A 98 -28.99 1.39 20.80
C SER A 98 -27.68 1.05 20.09
N ALA A 99 -27.40 -0.23 19.84
CA ALA A 99 -26.23 -0.68 19.09
C ALA A 99 -26.31 -0.15 17.65
N SER A 100 -25.82 1.07 17.43
CA SER A 100 -25.81 1.68 16.11
C SER A 100 -24.73 1.01 15.25
N PRO A 101 -24.93 0.90 13.93
CA PRO A 101 -23.90 0.37 13.01
C PRO A 101 -22.54 1.07 13.14
N LEU A 102 -22.53 2.34 13.57
CA LEU A 102 -21.32 3.12 13.84
C LEU A 102 -20.56 2.60 15.07
N GLN A 103 -21.27 2.19 16.13
CA GLN A 103 -20.67 1.62 17.33
C GLN A 103 -20.01 0.26 17.03
N GLU A 104 -20.65 -0.59 16.21
CA GLU A 104 -20.06 -1.85 15.76
C GLU A 104 -18.77 -1.62 14.96
N GLN A 105 -18.76 -0.58 14.12
CA GLN A 105 -17.59 -0.22 13.32
C GLN A 105 -16.43 0.31 14.18
N ASN A 106 -16.72 1.10 15.22
CA ASN A 106 -15.73 1.56 16.18
C ASN A 106 -15.17 0.39 17.00
N GLN A 107 -16.02 -0.54 17.46
CA GLN A 107 -15.56 -1.74 18.15
C GLN A 107 -14.64 -2.59 17.27
N LYS A 108 -14.96 -2.73 15.98
CA LYS A 108 -14.08 -3.38 15.01
C LYS A 108 -12.74 -2.65 14.87
N ALA A 109 -12.74 -1.32 14.84
CA ALA A 109 -11.50 -0.54 14.76
C ALA A 109 -10.61 -0.74 15.99
N TYR A 110 -11.18 -0.75 17.19
CA TYR A 110 -10.44 -1.06 18.41
C TYR A 110 -9.84 -2.46 18.41
N TYR A 111 -10.61 -3.46 17.98
CA TYR A 111 -10.11 -4.83 17.83
C TYR A 111 -8.97 -4.93 16.82
N VAL A 112 -9.09 -4.26 15.67
CA VAL A 112 -8.03 -4.21 14.65
C VAL A 112 -6.77 -3.55 15.19
N ALA A 113 -6.89 -2.40 15.85
CA ALA A 113 -5.75 -1.71 16.43
C ALA A 113 -5.06 -2.59 17.49
N SER A 114 -5.82 -3.27 18.35
CA SER A 114 -5.27 -4.23 19.32
C SER A 114 -4.47 -5.34 18.65
N ASN A 115 -4.96 -5.91 17.54
CA ASN A 115 -4.21 -6.92 16.79
C ASN A 115 -2.93 -6.39 16.15
N ILE A 116 -2.95 -5.16 15.62
CA ILE A 116 -1.75 -4.51 15.07
C ILE A 116 -0.74 -4.26 16.20
N SER A 117 -1.20 -3.80 17.38
CA SER A 117 -0.35 -3.62 18.56
C SER A 117 0.36 -4.92 18.97
N ALA A 118 -0.39 -6.02 19.07
CA ALA A 118 0.18 -7.34 19.37
C ALA A 118 1.20 -7.80 18.32
N TRP A 119 0.95 -7.52 17.03
CA TRP A 119 1.91 -7.85 15.98
C TRP A 119 3.17 -6.96 16.04
N CYS A 120 3.04 -5.68 16.37
CA CYS A 120 4.18 -4.79 16.59
C CYS A 120 5.06 -5.29 17.75
N HIS A 121 4.46 -5.67 18.90
CA HIS A 121 5.21 -6.28 20.01
C HIS A 121 5.91 -7.58 19.61
N ALA A 122 5.25 -8.45 18.85
CA ALA A 122 5.89 -9.69 18.35
C ALA A 122 7.09 -9.43 17.43
N LYS A 123 7.20 -8.22 16.86
CA LYS A 123 8.33 -7.75 16.06
C LYS A 123 9.26 -6.79 16.81
N SER A 124 9.08 -6.62 18.12
CA SER A 124 9.85 -5.70 18.96
C SER A 124 9.77 -4.22 18.54
N LEU A 125 8.61 -3.81 18.00
CA LEU A 125 8.31 -2.42 17.63
C LEU A 125 7.45 -1.77 18.72
N ASP A 126 7.99 -1.65 19.93
CA ASP A 126 7.22 -1.31 21.13
C ASP A 126 6.60 0.10 21.06
N ASP A 127 7.33 1.09 20.55
CA ASP A 127 6.80 2.45 20.37
C ASP A 127 5.58 2.46 19.44
N LEU A 128 5.62 1.71 18.34
CA LEU A 128 4.50 1.59 17.41
C LEU A 128 3.35 0.78 18.02
N ALA A 129 3.68 -0.27 18.77
CA ALA A 129 2.71 -1.08 19.48
C ALA A 129 1.89 -0.24 20.47
N GLU A 130 2.54 0.69 21.16
CA GLU A 130 1.91 1.59 22.14
C GLU A 130 0.92 2.56 21.48
N VAL A 131 1.21 3.06 20.27
CA VAL A 131 0.27 3.92 19.53
C VAL A 131 -1.03 3.17 19.23
N PHE A 132 -0.93 1.94 18.71
CA PHE A 132 -2.10 1.13 18.40
C PHE A 132 -2.81 0.63 19.66
N ARG A 133 -2.07 0.41 20.75
CA ARG A 133 -2.64 0.14 22.07
C ARG A 133 -3.51 1.32 22.51
N ALA A 134 -2.94 2.53 22.57
CA ALA A 134 -3.66 3.75 22.95
C ALA A 134 -4.92 3.97 22.09
N TYR A 135 -4.85 3.74 20.77
CA TYR A 135 -6.03 3.78 19.90
C TYR A 135 -7.09 2.75 20.33
N SER A 136 -6.68 1.51 20.61
CA SER A 136 -7.61 0.44 20.98
C SER A 136 -8.34 0.67 22.32
N TYR A 137 -7.74 1.45 23.23
CA TYR A 137 -8.35 1.87 24.49
C TYR A 137 -9.16 3.18 24.38
N GLY A 138 -9.24 3.78 23.19
CA GLY A 138 -9.95 5.04 22.96
C GLY A 138 -9.21 6.27 23.49
N GLU A 139 -7.92 6.16 23.78
CA GLU A 139 -7.07 7.29 24.22
C GLU A 139 -6.73 8.23 23.05
N ILE A 140 -6.78 7.72 21.81
CA ILE A 140 -6.62 8.51 20.58
C ILE A 140 -8.00 8.82 19.99
N ILE A 141 -8.40 10.09 20.06
CA ILE A 141 -9.72 10.55 19.59
C ILE A 141 -9.64 11.46 18.36
N LEU A 142 -8.46 12.05 18.08
CA LEU A 142 -8.23 12.94 16.95
C LEU A 142 -7.35 12.30 15.90
N LEU A 143 -7.61 12.66 14.64
CA LEU A 143 -6.91 12.11 13.49
C LEU A 143 -5.46 12.58 13.42
N GLU A 144 -5.24 13.86 13.70
CA GLU A 144 -3.94 14.50 13.72
C GLU A 144 -3.04 13.86 14.79
N ASP A 145 -3.63 13.51 15.93
CA ASP A 145 -2.96 12.86 17.05
C ASP A 145 -2.55 11.42 16.72
N LEU A 146 -3.43 10.65 16.06
CA LEU A 146 -3.08 9.31 15.56
C LEU A 146 -1.84 9.35 14.65
N PHE A 147 -1.83 10.25 13.66
CA PHE A 147 -0.73 10.31 12.71
C PHE A 147 0.54 10.92 13.30
N ALA A 148 0.42 11.94 14.17
CA ALA A 148 1.57 12.50 14.87
C ALA A 148 2.29 11.44 15.72
N ARG A 149 1.55 10.53 16.34
CA ARG A 149 2.13 9.43 17.14
C ARG A 149 2.61 8.26 16.28
N ALA A 150 1.89 7.88 15.23
CA ALA A 150 2.24 6.72 14.40
C ALA A 150 3.40 7.00 13.41
N SER A 151 3.50 8.20 12.85
CA SER A 151 4.48 8.50 11.80
C SER A 151 5.95 8.37 12.25
N PRO A 152 6.39 8.88 13.42
CA PRO A 152 7.77 8.75 13.86
C PRO A 152 8.28 7.29 13.93
N PRO A 153 7.61 6.36 14.64
CA PRO A 153 8.07 4.97 14.71
C PRO A 153 7.95 4.23 13.36
N ILE A 154 6.97 4.58 12.51
CA ILE A 154 6.90 4.03 11.13
C ILE A 154 8.12 4.47 10.33
N CYS A 155 8.45 5.75 10.35
CA CYS A 155 9.57 6.28 9.59
C CYS A 155 10.91 5.75 10.11
N ALA A 156 11.08 5.66 11.44
CA ALA A 156 12.30 5.13 12.06
C ALA A 156 12.61 3.68 11.64
N GLU A 157 11.59 2.83 11.53
CA GLU A 157 11.79 1.41 11.21
C GLU A 157 11.96 1.16 9.70
N TRP A 158 11.18 1.84 8.85
CA TRP A 158 11.11 1.47 7.42
C TRP A 158 11.67 2.49 6.44
N PHE A 159 11.84 3.75 6.83
CA PHE A 159 12.21 4.81 5.89
C PHE A 159 13.70 5.17 6.04
N PRO A 160 14.38 5.54 4.93
CA PRO A 160 13.87 5.73 3.57
C PRO A 160 13.73 4.44 2.74
N LYS A 161 14.29 3.31 3.21
CA LYS A 161 14.44 2.05 2.45
C LYS A 161 13.14 1.57 1.76
N HIS A 162 12.01 1.67 2.45
CA HIS A 162 10.71 1.21 1.96
C HIS A 162 9.68 2.33 1.77
N SER A 163 10.14 3.59 1.76
CA SER A 163 9.27 4.78 1.61
C SER A 163 8.45 4.77 0.32
N SER A 164 9.06 4.38 -0.81
CA SER A 164 8.42 4.29 -2.13
C SER A 164 7.20 3.38 -2.14
N LEU A 165 7.26 2.31 -1.35
CA LEU A 165 6.22 1.31 -1.27
C LEU A 165 5.01 1.86 -0.51
N ALA A 166 5.24 2.52 0.63
CA ALA A 166 4.21 3.16 1.43
C ALA A 166 3.59 4.37 0.72
N PHE A 167 4.40 5.33 0.28
CA PHE A 167 3.93 6.50 -0.48
C PHE A 167 3.21 6.07 -1.75
N GLY A 168 3.77 5.14 -2.51
CA GLY A 168 3.14 4.62 -3.73
C GLY A 168 1.80 3.93 -3.49
N HIS A 169 1.56 3.35 -2.31
CA HIS A 169 0.22 2.84 -1.96
C HIS A 169 -0.74 3.96 -1.56
N LEU A 170 -0.30 4.90 -0.71
CA LEU A 170 -1.12 6.03 -0.27
C LEU A 170 -1.55 6.92 -1.44
N LEU A 171 -0.64 7.26 -2.35
CA LEU A 171 -0.96 8.04 -3.55
C LEU A 171 -1.98 7.32 -4.44
N ARG A 172 -1.81 6.00 -4.61
CA ARG A 172 -2.78 5.17 -5.35
C ARG A 172 -4.15 5.15 -4.67
N LEU A 173 -4.19 5.06 -3.34
CA LEU A 173 -5.43 5.13 -2.57
C LEU A 173 -6.09 6.52 -2.68
N LEU A 174 -5.30 7.58 -2.72
CA LEU A 174 -5.76 8.95 -2.91
C LEU A 174 -6.37 9.17 -4.32
N GLU A 175 -5.73 8.62 -5.35
CA GLU A 175 -6.18 8.72 -6.76
C GLU A 175 -7.43 7.87 -7.06
N ARG A 176 -7.49 6.65 -6.52
CA ARG A 176 -8.46 5.63 -6.98
C ARG A 176 -9.40 5.11 -5.90
N GLY A 177 -9.06 5.32 -4.63
CA GLY A 177 -9.84 4.82 -3.51
C GLY A 177 -11.15 5.56 -3.27
N PRO A 178 -11.96 5.08 -2.30
CA PRO A 178 -13.16 5.79 -1.87
C PRO A 178 -12.87 7.23 -1.43
N LEU A 179 -13.75 8.17 -1.78
CA LEU A 179 -13.55 9.61 -1.53
C LEU A 179 -13.40 9.94 -0.03
N ASP A 180 -14.07 9.18 0.84
CA ASP A 180 -13.98 9.32 2.31
C ASP A 180 -12.54 9.23 2.83
N TYR A 181 -11.64 8.56 2.09
CA TYR A 181 -10.23 8.44 2.47
C TYR A 181 -9.38 9.65 2.15
N GLN A 182 -9.78 10.51 1.22
CA GLN A 182 -8.86 11.50 0.65
C GLN A 182 -8.28 12.43 1.72
N ARG A 183 -9.13 13.00 2.59
CA ARG A 183 -8.68 13.86 3.70
C ARG A 183 -7.74 13.11 4.64
N VAL A 184 -8.09 11.87 5.00
CA VAL A 184 -7.32 11.03 5.92
C VAL A 184 -5.95 10.69 5.35
N VAL A 185 -5.89 10.34 4.07
CA VAL A 185 -4.65 10.00 3.36
C VAL A 185 -3.76 11.24 3.21
N LEU A 186 -4.33 12.42 2.92
CA LEU A 186 -3.56 13.67 2.86
C LEU A 186 -2.90 13.99 4.21
N LEU A 187 -3.64 13.86 5.32
CA LEU A 187 -3.08 14.07 6.65
C LEU A 187 -1.97 13.06 6.99
N MET A 188 -2.15 11.78 6.63
CA MET A 188 -1.11 10.77 6.79
C MET A 188 0.14 11.06 5.94
N LEU A 189 -0.05 11.45 4.67
CA LEU A 189 1.04 11.83 3.78
C LEU A 189 1.82 13.01 4.36
N LYS A 190 1.13 14.06 4.83
CA LYS A 190 1.75 15.21 5.50
C LYS A 190 2.62 14.74 6.67
N SER A 191 2.06 13.94 7.58
CA SER A 191 2.79 13.49 8.77
C SER A 191 4.01 12.63 8.43
N LEU A 192 3.95 11.77 7.41
CA LEU A 192 5.10 10.98 6.97
C LEU A 192 6.19 11.85 6.30
N LEU A 193 5.80 12.78 5.44
CA LEU A 193 6.72 13.70 4.74
C LEU A 193 7.51 14.60 5.70
N GLN A 194 6.90 14.97 6.83
CA GLN A 194 7.54 15.79 7.86
C GLN A 194 8.68 15.05 8.60
N GLN A 195 8.66 13.72 8.62
CA GLN A 195 9.61 12.91 9.40
C GLN A 195 10.82 12.43 8.61
N THR A 196 10.75 12.36 7.28
CA THR A 196 11.84 11.79 6.46
C THR A 196 11.97 12.51 5.13
N PRO A 197 13.21 12.78 4.66
CA PRO A 197 13.42 13.25 3.30
C PRO A 197 12.86 12.24 2.30
N VAL A 198 12.14 12.77 1.30
CA VAL A 198 11.56 11.96 0.23
C VAL A 198 12.65 11.62 -0.77
N ASP A 199 12.62 10.40 -1.30
CA ASP A 199 13.42 10.04 -2.46
C ASP A 199 13.10 11.00 -3.63
N PRO A 200 14.10 11.69 -4.20
CA PRO A 200 13.89 12.60 -5.31
C PRO A 200 13.07 12.02 -6.47
N SER A 201 13.13 10.71 -6.68
CA SER A 201 12.35 10.01 -7.71
C SER A 201 10.83 10.06 -7.49
N GLN A 202 10.38 10.22 -6.24
CA GLN A 202 8.96 10.22 -5.85
C GLN A 202 8.35 11.61 -5.81
N ILE A 203 9.15 12.67 -5.70
CA ILE A 203 8.69 14.06 -5.62
C ILE A 203 7.73 14.41 -6.78
N PRO A 204 8.03 14.09 -8.06
CA PRO A 204 7.12 14.41 -9.16
C PRO A 204 5.78 13.68 -9.03
N GLN A 205 5.80 12.44 -8.54
CA GLN A 205 4.58 11.65 -8.37
C GLN A 205 3.69 12.24 -7.26
N VAL A 206 4.27 12.54 -6.10
CA VAL A 206 3.52 13.17 -5.00
C VAL A 206 2.93 14.51 -5.45
N TYR A 207 3.74 15.34 -6.10
CA TYR A 207 3.29 16.64 -6.61
C TYR A 207 2.14 16.49 -7.62
N ASN A 208 2.28 15.60 -8.61
CA ASN A 208 1.28 15.42 -9.67
C ASN A 208 -0.08 14.97 -9.13
N VAL A 209 -0.10 14.10 -8.12
CA VAL A 209 -1.37 13.63 -7.53
C VAL A 209 -1.98 14.69 -6.63
N VAL A 210 -1.18 15.29 -5.74
CA VAL A 210 -1.69 16.21 -4.71
C VAL A 210 -2.08 17.57 -5.31
N SER A 211 -1.39 18.06 -6.33
CA SER A 211 -1.71 19.33 -7.01
C SER A 211 -3.11 19.34 -7.62
N GLN A 212 -3.59 18.19 -8.11
CA GLN A 212 -4.96 18.06 -8.65
C GLN A 212 -6.05 18.29 -7.60
N LEU A 213 -5.72 18.17 -6.31
CA LEU A 213 -6.66 18.35 -5.20
C LEU A 213 -6.68 19.79 -4.67
N VAL A 214 -5.80 20.67 -5.13
CA VAL A 214 -5.73 22.08 -4.68
C VAL A 214 -6.98 22.86 -5.07
N GLU A 215 -7.62 22.50 -6.18
CA GLU A 215 -8.88 23.13 -6.62
C GLU A 215 -10.13 22.49 -5.98
N SER A 216 -9.96 21.48 -5.12
CA SER A 216 -11.06 20.77 -4.46
C SER A 216 -11.40 21.37 -3.08
N THR A 217 -12.40 20.78 -2.41
CA THR A 217 -12.74 21.11 -1.01
C THR A 217 -11.63 20.73 -0.01
N LEU A 218 -10.63 19.95 -0.44
CA LEU A 218 -9.48 19.53 0.36
C LEU A 218 -8.23 20.41 0.13
N CYS A 219 -8.42 21.63 -0.38
CA CYS A 219 -7.33 22.51 -0.78
C CYS A 219 -6.34 22.78 0.38
N SER A 220 -6.85 22.96 1.60
CA SER A 220 -6.00 23.21 2.77
C SER A 220 -5.09 22.00 3.06
N GLU A 221 -5.65 20.80 3.12
CA GLU A 221 -4.88 19.57 3.34
C GLU A 221 -3.90 19.30 2.20
N ALA A 222 -4.29 19.54 0.94
CA ALA A 222 -3.41 19.39 -0.22
C ALA A 222 -2.22 20.36 -0.16
N LEU A 223 -2.46 21.65 0.14
CA LEU A 223 -1.39 22.64 0.29
C LEU A 223 -0.44 22.30 1.44
N ASN A 224 -0.96 21.80 2.57
CA ASN A 224 -0.14 21.34 3.68
C ASN A 224 0.80 20.19 3.29
N VAL A 225 0.34 19.26 2.44
CA VAL A 225 1.18 18.16 1.91
C VAL A 225 2.25 18.69 0.96
N LEU A 226 1.90 19.60 0.04
CA LEU A 226 2.86 20.22 -0.87
C LEU A 226 3.93 21.03 -0.12
N GLU A 227 3.53 21.75 0.93
CA GLU A 227 4.46 22.49 1.79
C GLU A 227 5.41 21.54 2.54
N ALA A 228 4.90 20.42 3.07
CA ALA A 228 5.73 19.38 3.68
C ALA A 228 6.72 18.79 2.65
N LEU A 229 6.25 18.49 1.43
CA LEU A 229 7.10 17.99 0.35
C LEU A 229 8.23 18.96 0.00
N LEU A 230 7.93 20.27 -0.10
CA LEU A 230 8.94 21.30 -0.38
C LEU A 230 10.00 21.38 0.72
N ARG A 231 9.59 21.33 2.00
CA ARG A 231 10.54 21.29 3.13
C ARG A 231 11.47 20.07 3.06
N SER A 232 10.94 18.90 2.69
CA SER A 232 11.74 17.69 2.51
C SER A 232 12.76 17.83 1.36
N CYS A 233 12.50 18.67 0.35
CA CYS A 233 13.45 18.96 -0.72
C CYS A 233 14.58 19.89 -0.27
N SER A 234 14.28 20.86 0.60
CA SER A 234 15.25 21.85 1.09
C SER A 234 16.31 21.27 2.03
N GLY A 235 16.05 20.09 2.63
CA GLY A 235 17.03 19.41 3.51
C GLY A 235 18.25 18.83 2.78
N VAL A 236 18.20 18.67 1.45
CA VAL A 236 19.29 18.07 0.65
C VAL A 236 20.46 19.04 0.42
N THR A 237 20.30 20.34 0.66
CA THR A 237 21.36 21.35 0.44
C THR A 237 22.11 21.79 1.69
N GLY A 238 21.82 21.23 2.87
CA GLY A 238 22.39 21.66 4.17
C GLY A 238 23.57 20.82 4.70
N GLY A 239 24.26 20.07 3.85
CA GLY A 239 25.42 19.25 4.24
C GLY A 239 26.76 19.96 4.02
N GLN A 240 27.02 21.07 4.71
CA GLN A 240 28.37 21.57 4.92
C GLN A 240 28.47 22.03 6.38
N SER A 241 29.55 21.59 7.05
CA SER A 241 29.90 21.94 8.42
C SER A 241 29.59 23.40 8.75
N ASP A 242 28.88 23.61 9.86
CA ASP A 242 28.95 24.88 10.57
C ASP A 242 30.40 25.09 11.03
N GLU A 243 31.17 25.86 10.25
CA GLU A 243 32.12 26.80 10.84
C GLU A 243 31.61 28.22 10.55
N VAL A 244 31.49 28.96 11.65
CA VAL A 244 31.07 30.34 11.79
C VAL A 244 31.64 31.26 10.71
N GLY A 245 30.79 32.04 10.05
CA GLY A 245 31.24 33.08 9.11
C GLY A 245 30.13 33.99 8.60
N THR A 246 29.94 35.10 9.27
CA THR A 246 29.17 36.29 8.89
C THR A 246 29.40 36.72 7.43
N GLY A 247 28.34 36.97 6.66
CA GLY A 247 28.45 37.65 5.35
C GLY A 247 27.16 37.65 4.52
N GLU A 248 26.73 38.82 4.10
CA GLU A 248 25.48 39.13 3.40
C GLU A 248 25.39 38.58 1.95
N ASN A 249 24.13 38.40 1.51
CA ASN A 249 23.64 38.27 0.12
C ASN A 249 23.92 36.96 -0.67
N GLY A 250 22.84 36.22 -0.94
CA GLY A 250 22.83 35.12 -1.90
C GLY A 250 21.43 34.60 -2.23
N HIS A 251 20.59 35.42 -2.91
CA HIS A 251 19.42 34.91 -3.62
C HIS A 251 19.87 34.09 -4.85
N GLY A 252 19.32 32.90 -5.06
CA GLY A 252 19.16 32.37 -6.43
C GLY A 252 19.84 31.05 -6.81
N MET A 253 19.95 30.05 -5.92
CA MET A 253 20.31 28.67 -6.35
C MET A 253 19.18 27.64 -6.12
N GLY A 254 18.41 27.73 -5.03
CA GLY A 254 17.33 26.77 -4.73
C GLY A 254 16.16 26.80 -5.71
N GLU A 255 15.82 27.98 -6.24
CA GLU A 255 14.70 28.15 -7.18
C GLU A 255 14.98 27.50 -8.54
N LYS A 256 16.23 27.50 -9.01
CA LYS A 256 16.58 26.94 -10.33
C LYS A 256 16.44 25.42 -10.39
N VAL A 257 16.70 24.71 -9.29
CA VAL A 257 16.55 23.25 -9.21
C VAL A 257 15.07 22.85 -9.10
N LEU A 258 14.30 23.57 -8.27
CA LEU A 258 12.86 23.37 -8.16
C LEU A 258 12.14 23.67 -9.49
N GLN A 259 12.55 24.73 -10.19
CA GLN A 259 12.00 25.05 -11.50
C GLN A 259 12.40 24.02 -12.56
N SER A 260 13.60 23.43 -12.47
CA SER A 260 14.01 22.31 -13.33
C SER A 260 13.21 21.03 -13.09
N MET A 261 12.71 20.80 -11.87
CA MET A 261 11.97 19.59 -11.49
C MET A 261 10.46 19.70 -11.70
N LEU A 262 9.92 20.93 -11.71
CA LEU A 262 8.47 21.21 -11.76
C LEU A 262 7.97 21.68 -13.13
N LEU A 263 8.83 21.77 -14.15
CA LEU A 263 8.41 22.15 -15.51
C LEU A 263 7.71 20.98 -16.23
N PRO A 264 6.46 21.16 -16.70
CA PRO A 264 5.84 20.22 -17.63
C PRO A 264 6.60 20.25 -18.95
N GLN A 265 7.20 19.13 -19.36
CA GLN A 265 7.77 18.98 -20.70
C GLN A 265 6.64 18.85 -21.73
N SER A 266 6.03 19.98 -22.11
CA SER A 266 5.14 20.05 -23.26
C SER A 266 5.98 20.30 -24.53
N SER A 267 6.10 19.29 -25.40
CA SER A 267 6.30 19.50 -26.84
C SER A 267 5.87 18.26 -27.63
N PHE A 268 5.01 18.52 -28.61
CA PHE A 268 4.31 17.56 -29.45
C PHE A 268 5.19 16.93 -30.55
N LYS A 269 4.86 15.67 -30.88
CA LYS A 269 5.16 14.87 -32.09
C LYS A 269 6.61 14.42 -32.36
N ALA A 270 6.89 13.13 -32.14
CA ALA A 270 7.00 12.13 -33.22
C ALA A 270 7.32 10.71 -32.70
N ARG A 271 6.57 9.74 -33.25
CA ARG A 271 6.92 8.32 -33.47
C ARG A 271 7.02 7.38 -32.26
N SER A 272 5.96 6.58 -32.14
CA SER A 272 5.82 5.38 -31.33
C SER A 272 6.92 4.34 -31.60
N GLY A 273 7.49 3.79 -30.52
CA GLY A 273 8.30 2.58 -30.51
C GLY A 273 8.54 2.12 -29.05
N PRO A 274 8.47 0.82 -28.73
CA PRO A 274 8.59 0.35 -27.35
C PRO A 274 10.03 0.48 -26.86
N LEU A 275 10.24 1.23 -25.77
CA LEU A 275 11.54 1.41 -25.15
C LEU A 275 11.91 0.13 -24.39
N GLN A 276 12.92 -0.57 -24.90
CA GLN A 276 13.60 -1.66 -24.23
C GLN A 276 14.34 -1.12 -23.00
N TYR A 277 14.09 -1.71 -21.84
CA TYR A 277 14.84 -1.39 -20.62
C TYR A 277 16.23 -2.01 -20.73
N ALA A 278 17.24 -1.16 -20.86
CA ALA A 278 18.65 -1.52 -20.84
C ALA A 278 19.05 -1.91 -19.40
N ALA A 279 19.47 -3.16 -19.25
CA ALA A 279 20.23 -3.64 -18.10
C ALA A 279 21.70 -3.25 -18.26
N GLY A 280 22.35 -2.81 -17.18
CA GLY A 280 23.80 -2.67 -17.18
C GLY A 280 24.39 -2.02 -15.94
N SER A 281 25.04 -2.83 -15.11
CA SER A 281 26.33 -2.60 -14.41
C SER A 281 26.39 -3.51 -13.17
N GLY A 282 27.40 -4.33 -12.88
CA GLY A 282 28.68 -4.63 -13.51
C GLY A 282 29.51 -5.56 -12.59
N LEU A 283 30.47 -6.30 -13.20
CA LEU A 283 31.68 -6.97 -12.64
C LEU A 283 31.54 -7.93 -11.42
N GLY A 284 32.11 -9.12 -11.34
CA GLY A 284 33.03 -9.89 -12.18
C GLY A 284 33.58 -11.12 -11.41
N SER A 285 34.20 -12.05 -12.14
CA SER A 285 35.17 -13.09 -11.72
C SER A 285 34.71 -14.53 -11.39
N LEU A 286 35.23 -15.44 -12.22
CA LEU A 286 35.73 -16.83 -11.99
C LEU A 286 34.79 -18.05 -12.03
N MET A 287 34.88 -18.75 -13.17
CA MET A 287 35.28 -20.16 -13.34
C MET A 287 34.80 -21.23 -12.33
N ALA A 288 34.06 -22.18 -12.92
CA ALA A 288 34.24 -23.64 -12.84
C ALA A 288 33.68 -24.46 -11.64
N GLN A 289 32.69 -25.28 -12.03
CA GLN A 289 32.45 -26.69 -11.67
C GLN A 289 31.90 -27.06 -10.28
N GLY A 290 30.93 -27.98 -10.32
CA GLY A 290 30.69 -28.95 -9.25
C GLY A 290 29.24 -28.98 -8.78
N GLY A 291 28.46 -29.93 -9.28
CA GLY A 291 27.04 -30.09 -8.98
C GLY A 291 26.72 -30.44 -7.53
N GLY A 292 25.52 -30.05 -7.10
CA GLY A 292 24.93 -30.43 -5.83
C GLY A 292 23.42 -30.22 -5.88
N SER A 293 22.68 -31.31 -5.80
CA SER A 293 21.22 -31.40 -5.87
C SER A 293 20.53 -30.45 -4.88
N ALA A 294 19.79 -29.45 -5.39
CA ALA A 294 19.02 -28.48 -4.60
C ALA A 294 17.59 -28.28 -5.12
N ALA A 295 17.06 -29.23 -5.91
CA ALA A 295 15.70 -29.16 -6.45
C ALA A 295 14.64 -29.69 -5.47
N ASP A 296 15.03 -30.50 -4.47
CA ASP A 296 14.08 -31.25 -3.63
C ASP A 296 13.57 -30.43 -2.43
N SER A 297 14.38 -29.51 -1.89
CA SER A 297 13.99 -28.68 -0.74
C SER A 297 12.96 -27.59 -1.08
N GLY A 298 12.99 -27.08 -2.32
CA GLY A 298 12.03 -26.09 -2.82
C GLY A 298 10.65 -26.68 -3.11
N LEU A 299 10.59 -27.94 -3.53
CA LEU A 299 9.32 -28.66 -3.75
C LEU A 299 8.61 -28.93 -2.43
N VAL A 300 9.36 -29.41 -1.41
CA VAL A 300 8.82 -29.63 -0.06
C VAL A 300 8.31 -28.31 0.56
N ALA A 301 9.04 -27.20 0.41
CA ALA A 301 8.60 -25.90 0.91
C ALA A 301 7.32 -25.40 0.21
N ARG A 302 7.20 -25.62 -1.11
CA ARG A 302 6.00 -25.31 -1.88
C ARG A 302 4.81 -26.17 -1.47
N ASP A 303 5.01 -27.46 -1.23
CA ASP A 303 3.96 -28.39 -0.83
C ASP A 303 3.46 -28.11 0.59
N VAL A 304 4.35 -27.76 1.51
CA VAL A 304 4.00 -27.29 2.86
C VAL A 304 3.22 -25.97 2.78
N ALA A 305 3.66 -25.01 1.95
CA ALA A 305 2.93 -23.76 1.75
C ALA A 305 1.54 -23.98 1.14
N LEU A 306 1.41 -24.91 0.17
CA LEU A 306 0.12 -25.29 -0.40
C LEU A 306 -0.80 -25.95 0.63
N GLN A 307 -0.27 -26.85 1.46
CA GLN A 307 -1.05 -27.51 2.51
C GLN A 307 -1.52 -26.51 3.57
N ASN A 308 -0.65 -25.61 4.01
CA ASN A 308 -1.00 -24.55 4.96
C ASN A 308 -2.02 -23.58 4.38
N THR A 309 -1.87 -23.20 3.11
CA THR A 309 -2.84 -22.34 2.41
C THR A 309 -4.20 -23.03 2.29
N ARG A 310 -4.23 -24.34 1.98
CA ARG A 310 -5.47 -25.14 1.93
C ARG A 310 -6.14 -25.25 3.29
N LEU A 311 -5.38 -25.49 4.36
CA LEU A 311 -5.91 -25.56 5.73
C LEU A 311 -6.46 -24.21 6.19
N LEU A 312 -5.75 -23.12 5.90
CA LEU A 312 -6.17 -21.79 6.30
C LEU A 312 -7.39 -21.31 5.50
N LEU A 313 -7.40 -21.51 4.17
CA LEU A 313 -8.57 -21.22 3.33
C LEU A 313 -9.76 -22.10 3.70
N GLY A 314 -9.55 -23.38 4.01
CA GLY A 314 -10.59 -24.27 4.53
C GLY A 314 -11.23 -23.72 5.81
N ARG A 315 -10.41 -23.34 6.80
CA ARG A 315 -10.89 -22.70 8.04
C ARG A 315 -11.58 -21.36 7.81
N VAL A 316 -11.12 -20.57 6.84
CA VAL A 316 -11.76 -19.29 6.46
C VAL A 316 -13.12 -19.54 5.80
N LEU A 317 -13.24 -20.58 4.97
CA LEU A 317 -14.52 -20.99 4.38
C LEU A 317 -15.48 -21.54 5.44
N ASP A 318 -14.98 -22.30 6.42
CA ASP A 318 -15.78 -22.84 7.53
C ASP A 318 -16.31 -21.75 8.48
N THR A 319 -15.58 -20.64 8.61
CA THR A 319 -15.95 -19.49 9.47
C THR A 319 -16.73 -18.39 8.73
N CYS A 320 -16.93 -18.54 7.43
CA CYS A 320 -17.70 -17.60 6.61
C CYS A 320 -19.20 -17.93 6.73
N ALA A 321 -19.98 -17.05 7.35
CA ALA A 321 -21.42 -17.21 7.59
C ALA A 321 -22.29 -17.03 6.33
N LEU A 322 -21.86 -17.56 5.17
CA LEU A 322 -22.59 -17.50 3.91
C LEU A 322 -23.12 -18.89 3.55
N GLY A 323 -24.34 -19.17 4.02
CA GLY A 323 -25.32 -20.07 3.39
C GLY A 323 -24.88 -21.52 3.11
N ARG A 324 -25.45 -22.47 3.87
CA ARG A 324 -25.33 -23.92 3.65
C ARG A 324 -25.46 -24.30 2.17
N LYS A 325 -24.47 -25.07 1.68
CA LYS A 325 -24.35 -25.72 0.36
C LYS A 325 -23.95 -24.81 -0.82
N ARG A 326 -22.65 -24.65 -1.03
CA ARG A 326 -22.09 -24.64 -2.40
C ARG A 326 -20.91 -25.60 -2.52
N ASP A 327 -20.82 -26.20 -3.71
CA ASP A 327 -19.86 -27.23 -4.07
C ASP A 327 -18.42 -26.75 -3.86
N HIS A 328 -17.72 -27.37 -2.91
CA HIS A 328 -16.31 -27.11 -2.61
C HIS A 328 -15.40 -27.20 -3.85
N LYS A 329 -15.82 -27.96 -4.87
CA LYS A 329 -15.13 -28.11 -6.16
C LYS A 329 -15.08 -26.82 -7.00
N ARG A 330 -15.98 -25.86 -6.80
CA ARG A 330 -16.02 -24.59 -7.56
C ARG A 330 -15.26 -23.45 -6.91
N LEU A 331 -15.09 -23.48 -5.59
CA LEU A 331 -14.42 -22.41 -4.84
C LEU A 331 -12.89 -22.54 -4.86
N VAL A 332 -12.39 -23.77 -5.06
CA VAL A 332 -10.96 -24.06 -5.00
C VAL A 332 -10.63 -25.15 -6.04
N PRO A 333 -10.27 -24.81 -7.30
CA PRO A 333 -10.02 -25.79 -8.35
C PRO A 333 -8.81 -26.72 -8.06
N PHE A 334 -7.98 -26.38 -7.07
CA PHE A 334 -6.79 -27.14 -6.66
C PHE A 334 -7.06 -28.24 -5.61
N VAL A 335 -8.32 -28.48 -5.24
CA VAL A 335 -8.71 -29.55 -4.28
C VAL A 335 -9.30 -30.78 -4.98
N ALA A 336 -9.58 -30.71 -6.28
CA ALA A 336 -10.13 -31.84 -7.03
C ALA A 336 -9.01 -32.68 -7.69
N ASN A 337 -8.29 -33.46 -6.89
CA ASN A 337 -7.80 -34.80 -7.30
C ASN A 337 -7.06 -35.47 -6.14
N ILE A 338 -7.78 -36.25 -5.35
CA ILE A 338 -7.24 -37.42 -4.67
C ILE A 338 -8.28 -38.53 -4.86
N GLY A 339 -7.94 -39.47 -5.73
CA GLY A 339 -8.32 -40.87 -5.61
C GLY A 339 -7.11 -41.61 -5.06
#